data_AF-A0A9D7WPN1-F1
#
_entry.id   AF-A0A9D7WPN1-F1
#
_cell.length_a   1.000
_cell.length_b   1.000
_cell.length_c   1.000
_cell.angle_alpha   90.00
_cell.angle_beta   90.00
_cell.angle_gamma   90.00
#
_symmetry.space_group_name_H-M   'P 1'
#
loop_
_entity.id
_entity.type
_entity.pdbx_description
1 polymer ?
#
loop_
_entity_poly.entity_id
_entity_poly.type
_entity_poly.pdbx_seq_one_letter_code
_entity_poly.pdbx_strand_id
1 'polypeptide(L)'
;MNNLDLKFLLVIIMLVIVNNIHSQNKGELVGSNNRSISQNYKIPGNNDEVVEGLSYSDLKRQQNYYIKYQENSRKELLKSHVLKQTKPTRKRMKQTLKKSQRLLAGKPVVPAWQVWVNRKKAFSQRKENKNDD
;
A
#
# COMPACT_ATOMS: atom_id res chain seq x y z
N MET A 1 -43.71 28.94 -10.47
CA MET A 1 -42.96 27.99 -9.60
C MET A 1 -43.49 28.14 -8.19
N ASN A 2 -44.01 27.05 -7.62
CA ASN A 2 -44.56 27.11 -6.27
C ASN A 2 -43.41 27.19 -5.25
N ASN A 3 -43.66 27.85 -4.10
CA ASN A 3 -42.66 27.97 -3.02
C ASN A 3 -42.13 26.60 -2.54
N LEU A 4 -42.91 25.53 -2.72
CA LEU A 4 -42.53 24.15 -2.44
C LEU A 4 -41.46 23.63 -3.42
N ASP A 5 -41.62 23.88 -4.71
CA ASP A 5 -40.65 23.45 -5.74
C ASP A 5 -39.30 24.14 -5.54
N LEU A 6 -39.33 25.43 -5.18
CA LEU A 6 -38.13 26.22 -4.93
C LEU A 6 -37.35 25.70 -3.71
N LYS A 7 -38.06 25.35 -2.63
CA LYS A 7 -37.46 24.78 -1.42
C LYS A 7 -36.89 23.39 -1.68
N PHE A 8 -37.57 22.56 -2.47
CA PHE A 8 -37.12 21.23 -2.82
C PHE A 8 -35.85 21.28 -3.68
N LEU A 9 -35.82 22.20 -4.65
CA LEU A 9 -34.63 22.44 -5.48
C LEU A 9 -33.42 22.87 -4.64
N LEU A 10 -33.64 23.76 -3.66
CA LEU A 10 -32.59 24.23 -2.74
C LEU A 10 -31.99 23.09 -1.91
N VAL A 11 -32.81 22.16 -1.43
CA VAL A 11 -32.33 21.01 -0.65
C VAL A 11 -31.50 20.06 -1.53
N ILE A 12 -31.91 19.82 -2.78
CA ILE A 12 -31.14 19.00 -3.72
C ILE A 12 -29.79 19.65 -4.03
N ILE A 13 -29.76 20.96 -4.28
CA ILE A 13 -28.53 21.71 -4.54
C ILE A 13 -27.58 21.62 -3.33
N MET A 14 -28.09 21.79 -2.12
CA MET A 14 -27.28 21.67 -0.89
C MET A 14 -26.72 20.25 -0.71
N LEU A 15 -27.51 19.21 -0.98
CA LEU A 15 -27.06 17.80 -0.91
C LEU A 15 -25.93 17.51 -1.90
N VAL A 16 -26.02 18.03 -3.12
CA VAL A 16 -24.97 17.90 -4.14
C VAL A 16 -23.69 18.62 -3.69
N ILE A 17 -23.80 19.84 -3.16
CA ILE A 17 -22.65 20.63 -2.69
C ILE A 17 -21.94 19.93 -1.52
N VAL A 18 -22.70 19.48 -0.51
CA VAL A 18 -22.13 18.82 0.68
C VAL A 18 -21.40 17.52 0.32
N ASN A 19 -21.96 16.72 -0.60
CA ASN A 19 -21.31 15.50 -1.07
C ASN A 19 -20.02 15.79 -1.85
N ASN A 20 -19.99 16.87 -2.63
CA ASN A 20 -18.80 17.28 -3.36
C ASN A 20 -17.68 17.74 -2.40
N ILE A 21 -18.01 18.51 -1.36
CA ILE A 21 -17.06 18.96 -0.33
C ILE A 21 -16.53 17.78 0.49
N HIS A 22 -17.40 16.84 0.85
CA HIS A 22 -17.00 15.66 1.63
C HIS A 22 -16.13 14.68 0.79
N SER A 23 -16.30 14.67 -0.54
CA SER A 23 -15.43 13.93 -1.46
C SER A 23 -14.02 14.56 -1.55
N GLN A 24 -13.92 15.89 -1.55
CA GLN A 24 -12.64 16.60 -1.62
C GLN A 24 -11.83 16.50 -0.30
N ASN A 25 -12.49 16.42 0.85
CA ASN A 25 -11.83 16.37 2.16
C ASN A 25 -11.38 14.97 2.63
N LYS A 26 -11.54 13.92 1.82
CA LYS A 26 -11.09 12.55 2.17
C LYS A 26 -9.57 12.31 1.98
N GLY A 27 -8.79 13.38 1.85
CA GLY A 27 -7.33 13.33 1.76
C GLY A 27 -6.76 13.76 0.41
N GLU A 28 -7.55 14.40 -0.45
CA GLU A 28 -6.99 15.10 -1.61
C GLU A 28 -6.45 16.46 -1.14
N LEU A 29 -5.12 16.58 -1.21
CA LEU A 29 -4.44 17.88 -1.10
C LEU A 29 -5.08 18.84 -2.11
N VAL A 30 -5.51 19.99 -1.62
CA VAL A 30 -6.07 21.08 -2.43
C VAL A 30 -5.12 21.38 -3.60
N GLY A 31 -5.53 21.01 -4.82
CA GLY A 31 -4.71 21.11 -6.04
C GLY A 31 -4.72 19.88 -6.96
N SER A 32 -5.30 18.75 -6.56
CA SER A 32 -5.41 17.56 -7.42
C SER A 32 -6.52 17.72 -8.48
N ASN A 33 -6.18 18.41 -9.57
CA ASN A 33 -7.03 18.50 -10.75
C ASN A 33 -7.00 17.14 -11.48
N ASN A 34 -8.16 16.50 -11.61
CA ASN A 34 -8.36 15.21 -12.27
C ASN A 34 -8.19 15.26 -13.80
N ARG A 35 -6.97 15.55 -14.26
CA ARG A 35 -6.45 15.01 -15.52
C ARG A 35 -5.24 14.17 -15.17
N SER A 36 -5.34 12.89 -15.48
CA SER A 36 -4.30 11.88 -15.42
C SER A 36 -3.09 12.27 -16.27
N ILE A 37 -2.29 13.20 -15.77
CA ILE A 37 -0.88 13.26 -16.09
C ILE A 37 -0.24 12.79 -14.80
N SER A 38 0.05 11.48 -14.76
CA SER A 38 1.19 11.00 -13.98
C SER A 38 2.35 11.90 -14.39
N GLN A 39 2.58 12.97 -13.62
CA GLN A 39 3.76 13.80 -13.76
C GLN A 39 4.90 12.95 -13.22
N ASN A 40 5.30 11.98 -14.05
CA ASN A 40 6.63 11.44 -14.02
C ASN A 40 7.51 12.63 -14.38
N TYR A 41 7.92 13.40 -13.38
CA TYR A 41 8.92 14.46 -13.54
C TYR A 41 10.24 13.79 -13.91
N LYS A 42 10.33 13.25 -15.13
CA LYS A 42 11.59 13.16 -15.83
C LYS A 42 11.95 14.60 -16.14
N ILE A 43 12.86 15.14 -15.36
CA ILE A 43 13.54 16.38 -15.69
C ILE A 43 14.09 16.19 -17.11
N PRO A 44 13.61 16.97 -18.10
CA PRO A 44 14.14 16.89 -19.45
C PRO A 44 15.64 17.18 -19.38
N GLY A 45 16.45 16.38 -20.09
CA GLY A 45 17.92 16.46 -20.01
C GLY A 45 18.51 17.83 -20.36
N ASN A 46 17.72 18.72 -20.99
CA ASN A 46 18.15 20.00 -21.54
C ASN A 46 17.13 21.15 -21.29
N ASN A 47 16.54 21.25 -20.09
CA ASN A 47 15.88 22.51 -19.72
C ASN A 47 16.94 23.45 -19.13
N ASP A 48 17.51 24.29 -19.99
CA ASP A 48 18.36 25.44 -19.62
C ASP A 48 17.55 26.59 -18.97
N GLU A 49 16.38 26.28 -18.42
CA GLU A 49 15.67 27.18 -17.51
C GLU A 49 16.40 27.13 -16.18
N VAL A 50 17.49 27.88 -16.13
CA VAL A 50 18.15 28.33 -14.92
C VAL A 50 17.06 28.89 -14.01
N VAL A 51 16.65 28.11 -13.00
CA VAL A 51 16.01 28.66 -11.82
C VAL A 51 17.00 29.71 -11.31
N GLU A 52 16.63 30.99 -11.40
CA GLU A 52 17.55 32.11 -11.16
C GLU A 52 18.37 31.88 -9.88
N GLY A 53 19.69 31.75 -10.03
CA GLY A 53 20.64 31.67 -8.91
C GLY A 53 21.18 30.29 -8.53
N LEU A 54 20.81 29.18 -9.20
CA LEU A 54 21.38 27.85 -8.92
C LEU A 54 22.11 27.25 -10.12
N SER A 55 23.35 26.78 -9.91
CA SER A 55 24.10 26.04 -10.92
C SER A 55 23.46 24.67 -11.18
N TYR A 56 23.62 24.14 -12.39
CA TYR A 56 23.21 22.78 -12.76
C TYR A 56 23.73 21.70 -11.76
N SER A 57 24.94 21.89 -11.23
CA SER A 57 25.51 21.01 -10.20
C SER A 57 24.70 21.00 -8.90
N ASP A 58 24.17 22.16 -8.51
CA ASP A 58 23.37 22.33 -7.29
C ASP A 58 21.97 21.73 -7.47
N LEU A 59 21.37 21.91 -8.64
CA LEU A 59 20.10 21.25 -9.01
C LEU A 59 20.23 19.73 -8.97
N LYS A 60 21.30 19.18 -9.55
CA LYS A 60 21.58 17.74 -9.51
C LYS A 60 21.81 17.23 -8.08
N ARG A 61 22.49 18.02 -7.25
CA ARG A 61 22.71 17.70 -5.83
C ARG A 61 21.39 17.70 -5.04
N GLN A 62 20.53 18.68 -5.25
CA GLN A 62 19.20 18.75 -4.64
C GLN A 62 18.33 17.58 -5.08
N GLN A 63 18.31 17.25 -6.38
CA GLN A 63 17.54 16.11 -6.89
C GLN A 63 17.99 14.79 -6.23
N ASN A 64 19.29 14.55 -6.15
CA ASN A 64 19.83 13.37 -5.47
C ASN A 64 19.49 13.34 -3.98
N TYR A 65 19.52 14.50 -3.31
CA TYR A 65 19.09 14.62 -1.92
C TYR A 65 17.62 14.25 -1.76
N TYR A 66 16.73 14.76 -2.62
CA TYR A 66 15.30 14.44 -2.59
C TYR A 66 15.03 12.96 -2.83
N ILE A 67 15.69 12.34 -3.82
CA ILE A 67 15.57 10.90 -4.09
C ILE A 67 15.97 10.10 -2.85
N LYS A 68 17.11 10.43 -2.24
CA LYS A 68 17.61 9.74 -1.04
C LYS A 68 16.70 9.94 0.17
N TYR A 69 16.19 11.15 0.36
CA TYR A 69 15.24 11.47 1.42
C TYR A 69 13.95 10.66 1.25
N GLN A 70 13.39 10.64 0.05
CA GLN A 70 12.16 9.91 -0.24
C GLN A 70 12.32 8.39 -0.10
N GLU A 71 13.47 7.82 -0.48
CA GLU A 71 13.79 6.42 -0.19
C GLU A 71 13.84 6.14 1.32
N ASN A 72 14.47 7.02 2.09
CA ASN A 72 14.56 6.87 3.54
C ASN A 72 13.19 6.95 4.21
N SER A 73 12.35 7.91 3.82
CA SER A 73 10.97 8.01 4.31
C SER A 73 10.15 6.76 3.96
N ARG A 74 10.30 6.19 2.76
CA ARG A 74 9.65 4.91 2.39
C ARG A 74 10.12 3.76 3.28
N LYS A 75 11.43 3.64 3.53
CA LYS A 75 12.00 2.61 4.41
C LYS A 75 11.51 2.76 5.85
N GLU A 76 11.42 3.98 6.36
CA GLU A 76 10.93 4.28 7.70
C GLU A 76 9.43 3.98 7.85
N LEU A 77 8.63 4.34 6.84
CA LEU A 77 7.20 4.04 6.80
C LEU A 77 6.95 2.52 6.75
N LEU A 78 7.73 1.79 5.95
CA LEU A 78 7.71 0.31 5.93
C LEU A 78 8.12 -0.29 7.27
N LYS A 79 9.20 0.21 7.89
CA LYS A 79 9.68 -0.25 9.20
C LYS A 79 8.64 -0.01 10.29
N SER A 80 8.02 1.16 10.31
CA SER A 80 6.96 1.49 11.26
C SER A 80 5.73 0.60 11.06
N HIS A 81 5.34 0.27 9.83
CA HIS A 81 4.25 -0.68 9.58
C HIS A 81 4.58 -2.09 10.08
N VAL A 82 5.79 -2.58 9.84
CA VAL A 82 6.25 -3.89 10.36
C VAL A 82 6.33 -3.89 11.89
N LEU A 83 6.73 -2.78 12.51
CA LEU A 83 6.82 -2.63 13.96
C LEU A 83 5.44 -2.47 14.63
N LYS A 84 4.51 -1.74 14.01
CA LYS A 84 3.11 -1.58 14.46
C LYS A 84 2.29 -2.86 14.27
N GLN A 85 2.70 -3.75 13.37
CA GLN A 85 2.08 -5.06 13.25
C GLN A 85 2.34 -5.92 14.49
N THR A 86 1.27 -6.53 15.01
CA THR A 86 1.34 -7.49 16.12
C THR A 86 2.25 -8.67 15.76
N LYS A 87 2.93 -9.24 16.77
CA LYS A 87 3.75 -10.47 16.63
C LYS A 87 3.06 -11.58 15.81
N PRO A 88 1.77 -11.93 16.04
CA PRO A 88 1.09 -12.94 15.22
C PRO A 88 0.94 -12.54 13.75
N THR A 89 0.61 -11.29 13.44
CA THR A 89 0.48 -10.81 12.06
C THR A 89 1.80 -10.88 11.31
N ARG A 90 2.90 -10.44 11.95
CA ARG A 90 4.26 -10.53 11.37
C ARG A 90 4.65 -11.97 11.06
N LYS A 91 4.31 -12.91 11.96
CA LYS A 91 4.56 -14.35 11.76
C LYS A 91 3.76 -14.90 10.57
N ARG A 92 2.47 -14.56 10.47
CA ARG A 92 1.59 -14.96 9.35
C ARG A 92 2.14 -14.45 8.02
N MET A 93 2.48 -13.16 7.92
CA MET A 93 3.03 -12.58 6.69
C MET A 93 4.33 -13.26 6.25
N LYS A 94 5.27 -13.49 7.16
CA LYS A 94 6.51 -14.22 6.84
C LYS A 94 6.24 -15.63 6.33
N GLN A 95 5.26 -16.33 6.91
CA GLN A 95 4.87 -17.66 6.44
C GLN A 95 4.23 -17.61 5.05
N THR A 96 3.32 -16.66 4.81
CA THR A 96 2.69 -16.45 3.50
C THR A 96 3.71 -16.12 2.42
N LEU A 97 4.68 -15.24 2.71
CA LEU A 97 5.77 -14.89 1.80
C LEU A 97 6.58 -16.14 1.40
N LYS A 98 6.99 -16.95 2.38
CA LYS A 98 7.74 -18.20 2.12
C LYS A 98 6.94 -19.19 1.26
N LYS A 99 5.63 -19.30 1.47
CA LYS A 99 4.74 -20.15 0.66
C LYS A 99 4.65 -19.64 -0.77
N SER A 100 4.44 -18.33 -0.95
CA SER A 100 4.37 -17.69 -2.27
C SER A 100 5.66 -17.87 -3.06
N GLN A 101 6.83 -17.64 -2.44
CA GLN A 101 8.13 -17.85 -3.08
C GLN A 101 8.35 -19.31 -3.53
N ARG A 102 7.89 -20.29 -2.73
CA ARG A 102 7.97 -21.70 -3.11
C ARG A 102 7.07 -22.03 -4.29
N LEU A 103 5.84 -21.52 -4.27
CA LEU A 103 4.89 -21.69 -5.36
C LEU A 103 5.46 -21.14 -6.67
N LEU A 104 6.01 -19.92 -6.63
CA LEU A 104 6.66 -19.28 -7.78
C LEU A 104 7.88 -20.07 -8.29
N ALA A 105 8.60 -20.73 -7.38
CA ALA A 105 9.73 -21.60 -7.73
C ALA A 105 9.32 -23.02 -8.18
N GLY A 106 8.02 -23.29 -8.37
CA GLY A 106 7.50 -24.62 -8.75
C GLY A 106 7.69 -25.70 -7.66
N LYS A 107 7.99 -25.29 -6.43
CA LYS A 107 8.22 -26.20 -5.29
C LYS A 107 6.91 -26.44 -4.53
N PRO A 108 6.76 -27.60 -3.86
CA PRO A 108 5.63 -27.85 -2.99
C PRO A 108 5.49 -26.76 -1.91
N VAL A 109 4.26 -26.22 -1.78
CA VAL A 109 3.95 -25.14 -0.84
C VAL A 109 4.28 -25.52 0.61
N VAL A 110 4.05 -26.79 0.96
CA VAL A 110 4.38 -27.37 2.26
C VAL A 110 5.65 -28.23 2.12
N PRO A 111 6.68 -28.04 2.97
CA PRO A 111 7.90 -28.83 2.89
C PRO A 111 7.67 -30.29 3.31
N ALA A 112 8.40 -31.22 2.68
CA ALA A 112 8.23 -32.66 2.85
C ALA A 112 8.38 -33.15 4.30
N TRP A 113 9.33 -32.60 5.06
CA TRP A 113 9.51 -32.96 6.48
C TRP A 113 8.27 -32.64 7.32
N GLN A 114 7.56 -31.54 7.01
CA GLN A 114 6.37 -31.14 7.74
C GLN A 114 5.20 -32.09 7.44
N VAL A 115 5.09 -32.53 6.18
CA VAL A 115 4.13 -33.57 5.78
C VAL A 115 4.44 -34.88 6.52
N TRP A 116 5.72 -35.27 6.60
CA TRP A 116 6.13 -36.49 7.29
C TRP A 116 5.84 -36.47 8.80
N VAL A 117 6.13 -35.35 9.49
CA VAL A 117 5.79 -35.18 10.92
C VAL A 117 4.28 -35.29 11.14
N ASN A 118 3.48 -34.64 10.29
CA ASN A 118 2.02 -34.70 10.38
C ASN A 118 1.50 -36.13 10.16
N ARG A 119 2.07 -36.87 9.19
CA ARG A 119 1.73 -38.28 8.95
C ARG A 119 2.06 -39.16 10.15
N LYS A 120 3.21 -38.96 10.79
CA LYS A 120 3.58 -39.68 12.02
C LYS A 120 2.60 -39.40 13.16
N LYS A 121 2.25 -38.13 13.40
CA LYS A 121 1.27 -37.76 14.43
C LYS A 121 -0.11 -38.40 14.18
N ALA A 122 -0.60 -38.33 12.95
CA ALA A 122 -1.87 -38.95 12.58
C ALA A 122 -1.85 -40.48 12.76
N PHE A 123 -0.71 -41.12 12.49
CA PHE A 123 -0.54 -42.56 12.70
C PHE A 123 -0.51 -42.93 14.18
N SER A 124 0.17 -42.14 15.03
CA SER A 124 0.16 -42.32 16.49
C SER A 124 -1.25 -42.16 17.08
N GLN A 125 -1.98 -41.12 16.70
CA GLN A 125 -3.36 -40.90 17.16
C GLN A 125 -4.31 -42.03 16.74
N ARG A 126 -4.14 -42.57 15.52
CA ARG A 126 -4.91 -43.76 15.08
C ARG A 126 -4.60 -45.02 15.89
N LYS A 127 -3.43 -45.10 16.53
CA LYS A 127 -3.07 -46.22 17.42
C LYS A 127 -3.67 -46.04 18.81
N GLU A 128 -3.62 -44.83 19.37
CA GLU A 128 -4.26 -44.52 20.67
C GLU A 128 -5.77 -44.77 20.60
N ASN A 129 -6.47 -44.21 19.60
CA ASN A 129 -7.92 -44.42 19.43
C ASN A 129 -8.32 -45.90 19.20
N LYS A 130 -7.37 -46.80 18.90
CA LYS A 130 -7.62 -48.23 18.72
C LYS A 130 -7.46 -49.05 20.01
N ASN A 131 -6.85 -48.46 21.03
CA ASN A 131 -6.60 -49.09 22.33
C ASN A 131 -7.58 -48.59 23.41
N ASP A 132 -8.37 -47.56 23.11
CA ASP A 132 -9.39 -46.99 24.00
C ASP A 132 -10.82 -47.52 23.73
N ASP A 133 -10.97 -48.49 22.81
CA ASP A 133 -12.18 -49.30 22.55
C ASP A 133 -12.01 -50.71 23.11
#